data_AF-A0A9Q3EWM3-F1
#
_entry.id   AF-A0A9Q3EWM3-F1
#
_cell.length_a   1.000
_cell.length_b   1.000
_cell.length_c   1.000
_cell.angle_alpha   90.00
_cell.angle_beta   90.00
_cell.angle_gamma   90.00
#
_symmetry.space_group_name_H-M   'P 1'
#
loop_
_entity.id
_entity.type
_entity.pdbx_description
1 polymer ?
#
loop_
_entity_poly.entity_id
_entity_poly.type
_entity_poly.pdbx_seq_one_letter_code
_entity_poly.pdbx_strand_id
1 'polypeptide(L)'
;MGKARFRILNNNKKAIGNIESKGWGGVRWVDVQGGDKKGDVLISIDYINAEISYGNVRHSSSNSRNAVITVNDNEKVIVNFPISGQTWEDVYEGFLVTLPLEAGEVNKILIEGLDGPGPDIVSIGVEQIVNPTT
;
A
#
# COMPACT_ATOMS: atom_id res chain seq x y z
N MET A 1 9.22 -14.54 11.43
CA MET A 1 7.96 -14.44 10.67
C MET A 1 6.93 -13.78 11.56
N GLY A 2 6.40 -12.64 11.13
CA GLY A 2 5.52 -11.80 11.94
C GLY A 2 4.12 -11.74 11.35
N LYS A 3 3.11 -11.63 12.23
CA LYS A 3 1.76 -11.24 11.83
C LYS A 3 1.72 -9.73 11.70
N ALA A 4 0.93 -9.23 10.74
CA ALA A 4 0.64 -7.81 10.62
C ALA A 4 0.13 -7.25 11.95
N ARG A 5 0.62 -6.07 12.35
CA ARG A 5 0.33 -5.47 13.66
C ARG A 5 0.12 -3.98 13.55
N PHE A 6 -0.80 -3.48 14.36
CA PHE A 6 -0.90 -2.06 14.63
C PHE A 6 0.34 -1.56 15.35
N ARG A 7 0.79 -0.37 14.95
CA ARG A 7 1.65 0.47 15.78
C ARG A 7 1.18 1.91 15.74
N ILE A 8 1.51 2.65 16.79
CA ILE A 8 1.24 4.07 16.91
C ILE A 8 2.55 4.80 16.64
N LEU A 9 2.52 5.74 15.71
CA LEU A 9 3.64 6.61 15.37
C LEU A 9 3.78 7.74 16.40
N ASN A 10 4.93 8.42 16.42
CA ASN A 10 5.18 9.54 17.33
C ASN A 10 4.19 10.71 17.17
N ASN A 11 3.59 10.87 15.98
CA ASN A 11 2.56 11.87 15.70
C ASN A 11 1.12 11.36 15.95
N ASN A 12 0.96 10.25 16.68
CA ASN A 12 -0.31 9.58 16.97
C ASN A 12 -1.07 9.00 15.76
N LYS A 13 -0.48 9.01 14.55
CA LYS A 13 -1.04 8.25 13.43
C LYS A 13 -0.88 6.74 13.69
N LYS A 14 -1.77 5.94 13.13
CA LYS A 14 -1.71 4.47 13.20
C LYS A 14 -1.14 3.93 11.90
N ALA A 15 -0.28 2.93 12.01
CA ALA A 15 0.20 2.17 10.86
C ALA A 15 0.03 0.67 11.10
N ILE A 16 -0.14 -0.09 10.03
CA ILE A 16 0.01 -1.53 10.03
C ILE A 16 1.41 -1.85 9.51
N GLY A 17 2.24 -2.38 10.39
CA GLY A 17 3.55 -2.90 10.04
C GLY A 17 3.62 -4.42 10.14
N ASN A 18 4.80 -4.97 9.86
CA ASN A 18 5.02 -6.41 9.71
C ASN A 18 4.08 -7.06 8.67
N ILE A 19 3.76 -6.37 7.57
CA ILE A 19 3.15 -7.02 6.42
C ILE A 19 4.21 -7.84 5.68
N GLU A 20 3.90 -9.08 5.35
CA GLU A 20 4.83 -10.10 4.89
C GLU A 20 4.26 -10.80 3.67
N SER A 21 5.11 -11.53 2.95
CA SER A 21 4.67 -12.28 1.77
C SER A 21 3.90 -13.55 2.11
N LYS A 22 3.23 -14.11 1.10
CA LYS A 22 2.63 -15.47 1.13
C LYS A 22 1.57 -15.69 2.22
N GLY A 23 0.74 -14.69 2.54
CA GLY A 23 -0.32 -14.85 3.53
C GLY A 23 0.12 -14.74 4.99
N TRP A 24 1.39 -14.40 5.26
CA TRP A 24 1.92 -14.35 6.63
C TRP A 24 1.51 -13.09 7.39
N GLY A 25 1.13 -12.03 6.67
CA GLY A 25 0.59 -10.80 7.25
C GLY A 25 0.27 -9.78 6.17
N GLY A 26 -0.92 -9.20 6.22
CA GLY A 26 -1.35 -8.14 5.32
C GLY A 26 -2.39 -7.25 5.97
N VAL A 27 -2.74 -6.17 5.28
CA VAL A 27 -3.80 -5.26 5.68
C VAL A 27 -4.88 -5.25 4.59
N ARG A 28 -6.14 -5.37 5.01
CA ARG A 28 -7.30 -5.39 4.11
C ARG A 28 -8.22 -4.22 4.41
N TRP A 29 -8.55 -3.47 3.36
CA TRP A 29 -9.69 -2.59 3.33
C TRP A 29 -10.87 -3.30 2.65
N VAL A 30 -12.05 -3.05 3.17
CA VAL A 30 -13.34 -3.50 2.63
C VAL A 30 -14.17 -2.26 2.34
N ASP A 31 -15.21 -2.42 1.53
CA ASP A 31 -16.12 -1.33 1.17
C ASP A 31 -15.37 -0.15 0.55
N VAL A 32 -14.43 -0.45 -0.36
CA VAL A 32 -13.69 0.57 -1.11
C VAL A 32 -14.52 1.01 -2.32
N GLN A 33 -14.73 2.32 -2.45
CA GLN A 33 -15.45 2.95 -3.56
C GLN A 33 -14.64 2.86 -4.87
N GLY A 34 -15.22 2.25 -5.90
CA GLY A 34 -14.63 2.17 -7.24
C GLY A 34 -15.22 3.15 -8.27
N GLY A 35 -16.08 4.07 -7.85
CA GLY A 35 -16.71 5.07 -8.71
C GLY A 35 -17.96 4.56 -9.43
N ASP A 36 -18.45 5.34 -10.40
CA ASP A 36 -19.75 5.07 -11.06
C ASP A 36 -19.71 3.91 -12.06
N LYS A 37 -18.51 3.54 -12.53
CA LYS A 37 -18.29 2.52 -13.54
C LYS A 37 -17.08 1.68 -13.16
N LYS A 38 -17.10 0.40 -13.52
CA LYS A 38 -15.93 -0.46 -13.46
C LYS A 38 -14.79 0.16 -14.28
N GLY A 39 -13.60 0.19 -13.71
CA GLY A 39 -12.42 0.67 -14.41
C GLY A 39 -11.23 0.97 -13.49
N ASP A 40 -10.25 1.63 -14.07
CA ASP A 40 -9.05 2.08 -13.39
C ASP A 40 -9.36 3.26 -12.47
N VAL A 41 -9.14 3.06 -11.18
CA VAL A 41 -9.34 4.06 -10.13
C VAL A 41 -8.02 4.38 -9.47
N LEU A 42 -7.80 5.67 -9.24
CA LEU A 42 -6.60 6.16 -8.59
C LEU A 42 -6.75 6.07 -7.08
N ILE A 43 -5.85 5.34 -6.43
CA ILE A 43 -5.82 5.12 -4.99
C ILE A 43 -4.57 5.78 -4.45
N SER A 44 -4.74 6.70 -3.50
CA SER A 44 -3.64 7.26 -2.74
C SER A 44 -3.32 6.34 -1.56
N ILE A 45 -2.03 6.10 -1.32
CA ILE A 45 -1.55 5.26 -0.23
C ILE A 45 -0.54 6.05 0.57
N ASP A 46 -0.82 6.18 1.87
CA ASP A 46 0.14 6.71 2.83
C ASP A 46 0.93 5.55 3.42
N TYR A 47 2.25 5.59 3.30
CA TYR A 47 3.10 4.45 3.67
C TYR A 47 4.43 4.89 4.31
N ILE A 48 5.12 3.93 4.93
CA ILE A 48 6.45 4.12 5.50
C ILE A 48 7.37 3.02 4.98
N ASN A 49 8.53 3.41 4.47
CA ASN A 49 9.65 2.53 4.13
C ASN A 49 10.96 3.26 4.43
N ALA A 50 11.66 2.81 5.47
CA ALA A 50 13.00 3.30 5.81
C ALA A 50 14.06 2.21 5.63
N GLU A 51 13.80 1.23 4.76
CA GLU A 51 14.77 0.19 4.45
C GLU A 51 15.96 0.78 3.70
N ILE A 52 17.15 0.59 4.25
CA ILE A 52 18.41 0.93 3.60
C ILE A 52 19.18 -0.37 3.42
N SER A 53 19.40 -0.75 2.16
CA SER A 53 20.26 -1.89 1.83
C SER A 53 21.70 -1.57 2.27
N TYR A 54 22.16 -2.13 3.38
CA TYR A 54 23.54 -1.96 3.82
C TYR A 54 24.47 -2.89 3.01
N GLY A 55 25.37 -2.28 2.25
CA GLY A 55 26.56 -2.93 1.70
C GLY A 55 26.47 -3.31 0.22
N ASN A 56 27.65 -3.35 -0.40
CA ASN A 56 27.93 -3.51 -1.83
C ASN A 56 27.52 -4.87 -2.44
N VAL A 57 26.56 -5.58 -1.85
CA VAL A 57 26.20 -6.94 -2.29
C VAL A 57 25.25 -6.91 -3.48
N ARG A 58 24.53 -5.81 -3.72
CA ARG A 58 23.75 -5.57 -4.95
C ARG A 58 23.64 -4.07 -5.21
N HIS A 59 24.42 -3.53 -6.15
CA HIS A 59 24.14 -2.22 -6.76
C HIS A 59 22.75 -2.14 -7.45
N SER A 60 21.98 -3.24 -7.41
CA SER A 60 20.62 -3.38 -7.94
C SER A 60 19.55 -3.67 -6.88
N SER A 61 19.88 -3.73 -5.57
CA SER A 61 18.83 -3.79 -4.54
C SER A 61 18.26 -2.39 -4.37
N SER A 62 17.23 -2.09 -5.16
CA SER A 62 16.36 -0.94 -4.92
C SER A 62 16.01 -0.93 -3.43
N ASN A 63 16.19 0.21 -2.75
CA ASN A 63 15.73 0.40 -1.37
C ASN A 63 14.19 0.44 -1.27
N SER A 64 13.50 -0.18 -2.22
CA SER A 64 12.06 -0.29 -2.27
C SER A 64 11.59 -1.54 -1.57
N ARG A 65 10.45 -1.43 -0.91
CA ARG A 65 9.67 -2.56 -0.44
C ARG A 65 8.66 -2.93 -1.53
N ASN A 66 8.76 -4.14 -2.05
CA ASN A 66 7.83 -4.62 -3.09
C ASN A 66 6.61 -5.25 -2.41
N ALA A 67 5.42 -4.85 -2.84
CA ALA A 67 4.15 -5.35 -2.34
C ALA A 67 3.28 -5.86 -3.48
N VAL A 68 2.38 -6.78 -3.12
CA VAL A 68 1.26 -7.19 -3.96
C VAL A 68 -0.01 -6.60 -3.39
N ILE A 69 -0.77 -5.92 -4.24
CA ILE A 69 -2.11 -5.43 -3.96
C ILE A 69 -3.09 -6.37 -4.65
N THR A 70 -3.88 -7.11 -3.87
CA THR A 70 -4.93 -7.98 -4.38
C THR A 70 -6.28 -7.27 -4.29
N VAL A 71 -6.90 -7.04 -5.43
CA VAL A 71 -8.25 -6.47 -5.55
C VAL A 71 -9.25 -7.62 -5.65
N ASN A 72 -10.34 -7.54 -4.87
CA ASN A 72 -11.47 -8.47 -4.90
C ASN A 72 -11.06 -9.96 -4.84
N ASP A 73 -9.95 -10.23 -4.15
CA ASP A 73 -9.36 -11.56 -3.94
C ASP A 73 -8.86 -12.29 -5.20
N ASN A 74 -8.80 -11.63 -6.36
CA ASN A 74 -8.44 -12.26 -7.62
C ASN A 74 -7.38 -11.48 -8.43
N GLU A 75 -7.56 -10.18 -8.59
CA GLU A 75 -6.70 -9.35 -9.44
C GLU A 75 -5.49 -8.87 -8.65
N LYS A 76 -4.29 -8.98 -9.21
CA LYS A 76 -3.03 -8.70 -8.49
C LYS A 76 -2.23 -7.62 -9.20
N VAL A 77 -1.95 -6.55 -8.48
CA VAL A 77 -1.11 -5.44 -8.92
C VAL A 77 0.18 -5.45 -8.08
N ILE A 78 1.34 -5.48 -8.74
CA ILE A 78 2.64 -5.39 -8.06
C ILE A 78 3.06 -3.94 -8.00
N VAL A 79 3.43 -3.49 -6.80
CA VAL A 79 3.82 -2.09 -6.54
C VAL A 79 5.15 -2.06 -5.79
N ASN A 80 6.06 -1.22 -6.27
CA ASN A 80 7.33 -0.94 -5.59
C ASN A 80 7.18 0.34 -4.79
N PHE A 81 7.35 0.28 -3.47
CA PHE A 81 7.29 1.42 -2.57
C PHE A 81 8.71 1.93 -2.28
N PRO A 82 9.12 3.11 -2.80
CA PRO A 82 10.44 3.69 -2.54
C PRO A 82 10.70 4.01 -1.07
N ILE A 83 11.87 4.55 -0.73
CA ILE A 83 12.11 5.09 0.61
C ILE A 83 11.14 6.26 0.85
N SER A 84 10.44 6.25 1.99
CA SER A 84 9.56 7.34 2.43
C SER A 84 10.30 8.44 3.20
N GLY A 85 11.40 8.10 3.88
CA GLY A 85 12.19 9.02 4.68
C GLY A 85 13.38 8.35 5.37
N GLN A 86 13.94 8.99 6.38
CA GLN A 86 15.14 8.49 7.07
C GLN A 86 14.80 7.50 8.19
N THR A 87 13.57 7.55 8.69
CA THR A 87 13.12 6.80 9.85
C THR A 87 11.84 6.04 9.56
N TRP A 88 11.60 4.97 10.33
CA TRP A 88 10.29 4.30 10.35
C TRP A 88 9.20 5.17 11.01
N GLU A 89 9.38 6.49 11.15
CA GLU A 89 8.32 7.42 11.57
C GLU A 89 7.91 8.36 10.41
N ASP A 90 8.68 8.37 9.32
CA ASP A 90 8.47 9.27 8.19
C ASP A 90 7.44 8.70 7.21
N VAL A 91 6.23 9.24 7.26
CA VAL A 91 5.13 8.88 6.36
C VAL A 91 5.32 9.60 5.03
N TYR A 92 5.35 8.83 3.93
CA TYR A 92 5.13 9.37 2.60
C TYR A 92 3.62 9.42 2.36
N GLU A 93 3.10 10.62 2.11
CA GLU A 93 1.68 10.86 1.91
C GLU A 93 1.34 10.87 0.42
N GLY A 94 0.22 10.25 0.04
CA GLY A 94 -0.35 10.38 -1.29
C GLY A 94 0.37 9.63 -2.40
N PHE A 95 0.99 8.47 -2.13
CA PHE A 95 1.57 7.65 -3.19
C PHE A 95 0.47 7.04 -4.05
N LEU A 96 0.47 7.34 -5.35
CA LEU A 96 -0.62 7.02 -6.24
C LEU A 96 -0.43 5.65 -6.91
N VAL A 97 -1.48 4.83 -6.85
CA VAL A 97 -1.57 3.53 -7.52
C VAL A 97 -2.90 3.44 -8.25
N THR A 98 -2.86 3.07 -9.53
CA THR A 98 -4.07 2.75 -10.30
C THR A 98 -4.48 1.31 -10.04
N LEU A 99 -5.72 1.10 -9.59
CA LEU A 99 -6.29 -0.23 -9.36
C LEU A 99 -7.55 -0.45 -10.20
N PRO A 100 -7.75 -1.64 -10.77
CA PRO A 100 -8.97 -1.99 -11.51
C PRO A 100 -10.10 -2.33 -10.54
N LEU A 101 -10.99 -1.39 -10.26
CA LEU A 101 -12.09 -1.56 -9.30
C LEU A 101 -13.44 -1.77 -10.02
N GLU A 102 -14.35 -2.48 -9.34
CA GLU A 102 -15.76 -2.55 -9.72
C GLU A 102 -16.50 -1.28 -9.31
N ALA A 103 -17.62 -0.97 -9.99
CA ALA A 103 -18.43 0.19 -9.65
C ALA A 103 -19.02 0.07 -8.23
N GLY A 104 -19.04 1.19 -7.50
CA GLY A 104 -19.62 1.28 -6.16
C GLY A 104 -18.69 0.88 -5.01
N GLU A 105 -19.25 0.92 -3.80
CA GLU A 105 -18.56 0.64 -2.54
C GLU A 105 -18.61 -0.84 -2.21
N VAL A 106 -18.00 -1.65 -3.07
CA VAL A 106 -18.05 -3.12 -2.98
C VAL A 106 -16.65 -3.76 -3.00
N ASN A 107 -15.62 -2.95 -3.20
CA ASN A 107 -14.30 -3.47 -3.47
C ASN A 107 -13.54 -3.81 -2.18
N LYS A 108 -12.71 -4.84 -2.28
CA LYS A 108 -11.76 -5.22 -1.23
C LYS A 108 -10.35 -5.05 -1.76
N ILE A 109 -9.48 -4.45 -0.96
CA ILE A 109 -8.06 -4.26 -1.27
C ILE A 109 -7.24 -4.91 -0.16
N LEU A 110 -6.43 -5.90 -0.51
CA LEU A 110 -5.47 -6.53 0.39
C LEU A 110 -4.06 -6.15 -0.04
N ILE A 111 -3.27 -5.60 0.87
CA ILE A 111 -1.84 -5.29 0.64
C ILE A 111 -0.97 -6.25 1.48
N GLU A 112 -0.06 -6.93 0.79
CA GLU A 112 0.91 -7.87 1.38
C GLU A 112 2.31 -7.64 0.79
N GLY A 113 3.34 -8.12 1.47
CA GLY A 113 4.68 -8.15 0.88
C GLY A 113 4.75 -9.08 -0.33
N LEU A 114 5.59 -8.79 -1.32
CA LEU A 114 5.75 -9.66 -2.50
C LEU A 114 6.75 -10.79 -2.25
N ASP A 115 8.03 -10.43 -2.04
CA ASP A 115 9.15 -11.37 -1.90
C ASP A 115 9.80 -11.33 -0.50
N GLY A 116 9.18 -10.61 0.43
CA GLY A 116 9.65 -10.35 1.78
C GLY A 116 8.71 -9.39 2.50
N PRO A 117 9.17 -8.67 3.54
CA PRO A 117 8.34 -7.69 4.22
C PRO A 117 8.00 -6.53 3.28
N GLY A 118 6.74 -6.09 3.31
CA GLY A 118 6.26 -4.90 2.60
C GLY A 118 6.50 -3.60 3.39
N PRO A 119 6.05 -2.44 2.89
CA PRO A 119 6.08 -1.18 3.65
C PRO A 119 5.08 -1.21 4.81
N ASP A 120 5.22 -0.33 5.80
CA ASP A 120 4.12 -0.11 6.73
C ASP A 120 3.06 0.75 6.06
N ILE A 121 1.78 0.40 6.20
CA ILE A 121 0.68 1.16 5.59
C ILE A 121 -0.07 1.97 6.65
N VAL A 122 -0.31 3.25 6.38
CA VAL A 122 -0.98 4.19 7.28
C VAL A 122 -2.45 4.34 6.89
N SER A 123 -2.71 4.71 5.64
CA SER A 123 -4.05 4.98 5.11
C SER A 123 -4.11 4.70 3.61
N ILE A 124 -5.34 4.50 3.12
CA ILE A 124 -5.64 4.62 1.70
C ILE A 124 -6.71 5.69 1.51
N GLY A 125 -6.69 6.35 0.37
CA GLY A 125 -7.74 7.25 -0.11
C GLY A 125 -8.14 6.89 -1.54
N VAL A 126 -9.41 7.13 -1.89
CA VAL A 126 -9.88 7.03 -3.27
C VAL A 126 -9.84 8.43 -3.86
N GLU A 127 -9.03 8.63 -4.91
CA GLU A 127 -8.96 9.90 -5.60
C GLU A 127 -10.09 9.96 -6.64
N GLN A 128 -11.12 10.74 -6.33
CA GLN A 128 -12.25 10.94 -7.24
C GLN A 128 -11.88 11.99 -8.30
N ILE A 129 -11.95 11.62 -9.57
CA ILE A 129 -11.98 12.61 -10.65
C ILE A 129 -13.32 13.35 -10.53
N VAL A 130 -13.29 14.54 -9.94
CA VAL A 130 -14.45 15.44 -9.96
C VAL A 130 -14.64 15.90 -11.40
N ASN A 131 -15.56 15.28 -12.13
CA ASN A 131 -16.00 15.82 -13.40
C ASN A 131 -16.75 17.12 -13.10
N PRO A 132 -16.28 18.30 -13.55
CA PRO A 132 -17.04 19.52 -13.39
C PRO A 132 -18.37 19.32 -14.13
N THR A 133 -19.48 19.39 -13.39
CA THR A 133 -20.83 19.40 -13.96
C THR A 133 -20.93 20.53 -14.99
N THR A 134 -21.22 20.16 -16.23
CA THR A 134 -21.57 21.07 -17.35
C THR A 134 -22.86 21.81 -17.10
#